data_AF-A0A7C6WKN6-F1
#
_entry.id   AF-A0A7C6WKN6-F1
#
_cell.length_a   1.000
_cell.length_b   1.000
_cell.length_c   1.000
_cell.angle_alpha   90.00
_cell.angle_beta   90.00
_cell.angle_gamma   90.00
#
_symmetry.space_group_name_H-M   'P 1'
#
loop_
_entity.id
_entity.type
_entity.pdbx_description
1 polymer ?
#
loop_
_entity_poly.entity_id
_entity_poly.type
_entity_poly.pdbx_seq_one_letter_code
_entity_poly.pdbx_strand_id
1 'polypeptide(L)' 'MFSDVDQKLKRKNQILFSRESQCLQELKSLIEEQKHRTLVLWALDCAIKLLNKR' A
#
# COMPACT_ATOMS: atom_id res chain seq x y z
N MET A 1 14.96 1.13 12.95
CA MET A 1 13.59 0.60 13.13
C MET A 1 13.03 -0.04 11.85
N PHE A 2 13.53 0.30 10.65
CA PHE A 2 13.09 -0.31 9.38
C PHE A 2 14.27 -0.78 8.52
N SER A 3 15.11 -1.65 9.07
CA SER A 3 16.32 -2.11 8.36
C SER A 3 16.00 -2.88 7.07
N ASP A 4 14.83 -3.51 6.97
CA ASP A 4 14.37 -4.18 5.76
C ASP A 4 14.00 -3.18 4.65
N VAL A 5 13.39 -2.05 5.02
CA VAL A 5 13.08 -0.93 4.11
C VAL A 5 14.37 -0.33 3.55
N ASP A 6 15.35 -0.07 4.42
CA ASP A 6 16.66 0.47 4.00
C ASP A 6 17.37 -0.47 3.01
N GLN A 7 17.28 -1.78 3.23
CA GLN A 7 17.84 -2.78 2.31
C GLN A 7 17.11 -2.79 0.96
N LYS A 8 15.77 -2.73 0.96
CA LYS A 8 14.97 -2.69 -0.28
C LYS A 8 15.21 -1.39 -1.06
N LEU A 9 15.39 -0.27 -0.36
CA LEU A 9 15.71 1.02 -0.95
C LEU A 9 17.08 0.99 -1.63
N LYS A 10 18.11 0.43 -0.96
CA LYS A 10 19.45 0.23 -1.55
C LYS A 10 19.42 -0.66 -2.79
N ARG A 11 18.51 -1.65 -2.83
CA ARG A 11 18.28 -2.54 -3.98
C ARG A 11 17.42 -1.91 -5.08
N LYS A 12 16.96 -0.65 -4.91
CA LYS A 12 16.06 0.07 -5.82
C LYS A 12 14.74 -0.68 -6.07
N ASN A 13 14.26 -1.43 -5.07
CA ASN A 13 12.94 -2.03 -5.14
C ASN A 13 11.87 -0.93 -5.19
N GLN A 14 10.86 -1.11 -6.03
CA GLN A 14 9.73 -0.18 -6.10
C GLN A 14 8.77 -0.35 -4.90
N ILE A 15 8.74 -1.54 -4.30
CA ILE A 15 7.94 -1.85 -3.12
C ILE A 15 8.85 -2.03 -1.93
N LEU A 16 8.73 -1.13 -0.95
CA LEU A 16 9.58 -1.07 0.23
C LEU A 16 8.95 -1.74 1.46
N PHE A 17 7.63 -1.64 1.59
CA PHE A 17 6.89 -2.19 2.73
C PHE A 17 6.23 -3.51 2.33
N SER A 18 6.17 -4.45 3.28
CA SER A 18 5.40 -5.68 3.12
C SER A 18 4.10 -5.59 3.92
N ARG A 19 3.22 -6.58 3.77
CA ARG A 19 1.93 -6.61 4.47
C ARG A 19 2.10 -6.79 5.98
N GLU A 20 3.26 -7.28 6.40
CA GLU A 20 3.66 -7.55 7.78
C GLU A 20 4.41 -6.36 8.41
N SER A 21 4.67 -5.30 7.63
CA SER A 21 5.30 -4.09 8.17
C SER A 21 4.45 -3.53 9.31
N GLN A 22 5.04 -3.37 10.49
CA GLN A 22 4.33 -2.94 11.69
C GLN A 22 3.60 -1.60 11.49
N CYS A 23 4.24 -0.66 10.78
CA CYS A 23 3.66 0.65 10.45
C CYS A 23 2.41 0.59 9.55
N LEU A 24 2.15 -0.55 8.90
CA LEU A 24 0.97 -0.74 8.05
C LEU A 24 -0.15 -1.54 8.74
N GLN A 25 0.07 -2.08 9.94
CA GLN A 25 -0.93 -2.95 10.57
C GLN A 25 -2.22 -2.20 10.92
N GLU A 26 -2.12 -0.99 11.45
CA GLU A 26 -3.30 -0.18 11.77
C GLU A 26 -4.11 0.16 10.51
N LEU A 27 -3.43 0.55 9.43
CA LEU A 27 -4.08 0.77 8.13
C LEU A 27 -4.72 -0.52 7.59
N LYS A 28 -4.04 -1.66 7.72
CA LYS A 28 -4.56 -2.97 7.32
C LYS A 28 -5.84 -3.31 8.09
N SER A 29 -5.88 -3.09 9.40
CA SER A 29 -7.09 -3.31 10.21
C SER A 29 -8.26 -2.45 9.73
N LEU A 30 -8.05 -1.16 9.48
CA LEU A 30 -9.09 -0.27 8.95
C LEU A 30 -9.59 -0.70 7.57
N ILE A 31 -8.70 -1.22 6.73
CA ILE A 31 -9.04 -1.77 5.41
C ILE A 31 -9.88 -3.05 5.55
N GLU A 32 -9.53 -3.93 6.49
CA GLU A 32 -10.23 -5.19 6.75
C GLU A 32 -11.66 -4.99 7.28
N GLU A 33 -11.94 -3.86 7.94
CA GLU A 33 -13.29 -3.48 8.37
C GLU A 33 -14.20 -3.03 7.20
N GLN A 34 -13.62 -2.71 6.03
CA GLN A 34 -14.40 -2.23 4.89
C GLN A 34 -15.08 -3.37 4.13
N LYS A 35 -16.27 -3.08 3.59
CA LYS A 35 -16.93 -3.98 2.63
C LYS A 35 -16.06 -4.14 1.37
N HIS A 36 -16.05 -5.34 0.81
CA HIS A 36 -15.32 -5.63 -0.44
C HIS A 36 -15.62 -4.63 -1.56
N ARG A 37 -16.90 -4.29 -1.75
CA ARG A 37 -17.32 -3.29 -2.76
C ARG A 37 -16.66 -1.92 -2.55
N THR A 38 -16.53 -1.48 -1.31
CA THR A 38 -15.88 -0.20 -0.98
C THR A 38 -14.41 -0.22 -1.38
N LEU A 39 -13.69 -1.31 -1.07
CA LEU A 39 -12.28 -1.46 -1.44
C LEU A 39 -12.08 -1.52 -2.95
N VAL A 40 -12.96 -2.22 -3.69
CA VAL A 40 -12.90 -2.29 -5.16
C VAL A 40 -13.09 -0.91 -5.78
N LEU A 41 -14.12 -0.15 -5.36
CA LEU A 41 -14.35 1.20 -5.87
C LEU A 41 -13.17 2.13 -5.55
N TRP A 42 -12.65 2.06 -4.33
CA TRP A 42 -11.48 2.85 -3.93
C TRP A 42 -10.24 2.52 -4.78
N ALA A 43 -9.98 1.23 -5.05
CA ALA A 43 -8.87 0.81 -5.90
C ALA A 43 -9.01 1.33 -7.35
N LEU A 44 -10.23 1.36 -7.90
CA LEU A 44 -10.51 1.93 -9.22
C LEU A 44 -10.29 3.44 -9.24
N ASP A 45 -10.74 4.17 -8.22
CA ASP A 45 -10.50 5.61 -8.09
C ASP A 45 -9.00 5.94 -8.01
N CYS A 46 -8.22 5.11 -7.33
CA CYS A 46 -6.76 5.22 -7.30
C CYS A 46 -6.14 5.01 -8.70
N ALA A 47 -6.62 4.01 -9.46
CA ALA A 47 -6.11 3.73 -10.80
C ALA A 47 -6.40 4.87 -11.79
N ILE A 48 -7.60 5.45 -11.74
CA ILE A 48 -7.99 6.59 -12.60
C ILE A 48 -7.04 7.78 -12.38
N LYS A 49 -6.70 8.09 -11.13
CA LYS A 49 -5.74 9.17 -10.81
C LYS A 49 -4.34 8.95 -11.40
N LEU A 50 -3.93 7.70 -11.58
CA LEU A 50 -2.64 7.36 -12.19
C LEU A 50 -2.69 7.47 -13.73
N LEU A 51 -3.84 7.22 -14.34
CA LEU A 51 -4.04 7.34 -15.79
C LEU A 51 -4.12 8.80 -16.23
N ASN A 52 -4.75 9.67 -15.43
CA ASN A 52 -4.93 11.10 -15.74
C ASN A 52 -3.68 11.96 -15.47
N LYS A 53 -2.61 11.37 -14.91
CA LYS A 53 -1.32 12.04 -14.67
C LYS A 53 -0.29 11.81 -15.79
N ARG A 54 -0.66 11.14 -16.88
CA ARG A 54 0.16 10.95 -18.08
C ARG A 54 -0.20 11.95 -19.16
#